data_AF-A0A158PJC7-F1
#
_entry.id   AF-A0A158PJC7-F1
#
_cell.length_a   1.000
_cell.length_b   1.000
_cell.length_c   1.000
_cell.angle_alpha   90.00
_cell.angle_beta   90.00
_cell.angle_gamma   90.00
#
_symmetry.space_group_name_H-M   'P 1'
#
loop_
_entity.id
_entity.type
_entity.pdbx_description
1 polymer ?
#
loop_
_entity_poly.entity_id
_entity_poly.type
_entity_poly.pdbx_seq_one_letter_code
_entity_poly.pdbx_strand_id
1 'polypeptide(L)'
;MEESFKLSDSKIPADDSRIVDSSNVSVTVMAASVTATARLKKDYCKLLKEPVPYVRAAPLQENILEWHYIIFGAPNTPYEGGVYHGKLVFPSDFPFKPPSIYMITPSGRFQVNTRLCLSISDFHPDTWNPAWTVSTIITGLLSFMNDSAPTLGSITSSDAEKKILARRSKAFNLKDRVFCSLFPDVVEEIRKELSDANSAEEATLKEEEERLLRQHFSAAEPSSGLSSLVSNLIVIAGVVVLAFAVPHLRRRGVLQGALAKIVLLSRDYTLDLCVSNVLTKMSFLRKYLLGGMVVCVICTMVIVYNCTCDNSKGWIEFSQAQIAPAAPMEILPETFILIMIMSSPNESAIRAVVRDTWLRLSQKGPSVVQHRFPIGIKGLRRFSNFSETTRLHLEEENQIHGDIVFLDNVEDVYTNLALKTLRTMEYAYQNFRFEYILKVGGSSSFYFPVDSDSFVRLGAIIKALKDIQHPRLYWGFLDGRAKPIRKGKWRETDWILCDRYLPYQLGGGYVLSFELVRFLAMNARLFKLYKNEDVSVGAWLAGLDIKYIHDPRFDTEWKSRGCNNEYLITHKKSAADMEKLYSNLVNLRVLCDKEFRIRDSYVYDWSGLPSECCHRKNGTNIP
;
A
#
# COMPACT_ATOMS: atom_id res chain seq x y z
N MET A 1 48.17 8.99 -47.64
CA MET A 1 47.78 8.08 -48.72
C MET A 1 46.28 7.94 -48.60
N GLU A 2 45.57 8.72 -49.41
CA GLU A 2 44.11 8.67 -49.52
C GLU A 2 43.69 7.29 -49.98
N GLU A 3 42.60 6.76 -49.41
CA GLU A 3 41.70 5.93 -50.20
C GLU A 3 40.27 6.09 -49.70
N SER A 4 39.43 6.44 -50.65
CA SER A 4 38.00 6.73 -50.54
C SER A 4 37.28 5.66 -51.37
N PHE A 5 36.11 5.17 -50.94
CA PHE A 5 35.07 4.63 -51.83
C PHE A 5 33.78 4.34 -51.00
N LYS A 6 32.77 5.21 -51.08
CA LYS A 6 31.57 5.19 -51.94
C LYS A 6 30.43 4.26 -51.47
N LEU A 7 29.38 4.94 -51.01
CA LEU A 7 28.00 4.46 -50.88
C LEU A 7 27.43 4.21 -52.29
N SER A 8 26.66 3.13 -52.49
CA SER A 8 25.84 2.94 -53.69
C SER A 8 24.39 2.69 -53.30
N ASP A 9 23.52 3.51 -53.88
CA ASP A 9 22.06 3.41 -53.85
C ASP A 9 21.57 2.23 -54.68
N SER A 10 20.56 1.49 -54.19
CA SER A 10 19.69 0.71 -55.08
C SER A 10 18.24 0.64 -54.59
N LYS A 11 17.41 1.23 -55.47
CA LYS A 11 15.96 1.21 -55.71
C LYS A 11 15.08 0.12 -55.06
N ILE A 12 13.92 0.62 -54.62
CA ILE A 12 12.63 -0.06 -54.40
C ILE A 12 12.11 -0.71 -55.70
N PRO A 13 11.41 -1.86 -55.59
CA PRO A 13 10.20 -2.06 -56.38
C PRO A 13 9.00 -2.49 -55.52
N ALA A 14 7.82 -2.03 -55.94
CA ALA A 14 6.51 -2.44 -55.44
C ALA A 14 5.92 -3.50 -56.39
N ASP A 15 5.25 -4.54 -55.87
CA ASP A 15 3.97 -5.05 -56.42
C ASP A 15 3.24 -6.06 -55.48
N ASP A 16 2.02 -6.38 -55.89
CA ASP A 16 0.71 -6.67 -55.30
C ASP A 16 0.39 -7.94 -54.45
N SER A 17 -0.66 -7.76 -53.63
CA SER A 17 -1.82 -8.65 -53.33
C SER A 17 -1.81 -9.86 -52.35
N ARG A 18 -2.65 -9.68 -51.30
CA ARG A 18 -3.67 -10.56 -50.65
C ARG A 18 -3.26 -11.91 -49.98
N ILE A 19 -3.57 -12.07 -48.69
CA ILE A 19 -4.69 -12.84 -48.06
C ILE A 19 -4.40 -12.99 -46.54
N VAL A 20 -5.48 -12.93 -45.76
CA VAL A 20 -5.64 -12.95 -44.29
C VAL A 20 -5.09 -14.21 -43.60
N ASP A 21 -4.40 -14.06 -42.46
CA ASP A 21 -4.66 -14.91 -41.28
C ASP A 21 -4.29 -14.20 -39.96
N SER A 22 -5.15 -14.43 -38.98
CA SER A 22 -5.22 -13.93 -37.63
C SER A 22 -4.33 -14.70 -36.65
N SER A 23 -3.30 -14.04 -36.11
CA SER A 23 -2.85 -14.17 -34.71
C SER A 23 -1.45 -13.56 -34.59
N ASN A 24 -1.33 -12.37 -34.00
CA ASN A 24 -0.15 -11.94 -33.24
C ASN A 24 -0.43 -10.58 -32.62
N VAL A 25 -0.58 -10.56 -31.30
CA VAL A 25 -0.56 -9.33 -30.51
C VAL A 25 0.87 -8.80 -30.59
N SER A 26 1.10 -7.81 -31.44
CA SER A 26 2.37 -7.09 -31.50
C SER A 26 2.59 -6.35 -30.19
N VAL A 27 3.54 -6.82 -29.39
CA VAL A 27 4.22 -5.99 -28.40
C VAL A 27 4.88 -4.86 -29.20
N THR A 28 4.38 -3.64 -29.08
CA THR A 28 5.03 -2.48 -29.70
C THR A 28 6.39 -2.28 -29.02
N VAL A 29 7.44 -2.81 -29.63
CA VAL A 29 8.82 -2.44 -29.31
C VAL A 29 8.94 -0.95 -29.59
N MET A 30 9.11 -0.14 -28.54
CA MET A 30 9.30 1.30 -28.69
C MET A 30 10.59 1.51 -29.48
N ALA A 31 10.46 1.95 -30.74
CA ALA A 31 11.61 2.19 -31.60
C ALA A 31 12.48 3.31 -31.01
N ALA A 32 13.79 3.09 -30.96
CA ALA A 32 14.74 4.10 -30.51
C ALA A 32 14.68 5.33 -31.41
N SER A 33 14.72 6.53 -30.83
CA SER A 33 14.89 7.73 -31.65
C SER A 33 16.24 7.69 -32.37
N VAL A 34 16.32 8.37 -33.51
CA VAL A 34 17.57 8.53 -34.28
C VAL A 34 18.67 9.11 -33.38
N THR A 35 18.31 10.07 -32.53
CA THR A 35 19.22 10.72 -31.58
C THR A 35 19.73 9.76 -30.50
N ALA A 36 18.85 8.98 -29.87
CA ALA A 36 19.23 8.00 -28.85
C ALA A 36 20.15 6.92 -29.42
N THR A 37 19.81 6.41 -30.62
CA THR A 37 20.60 5.41 -31.32
C THR A 37 21.99 5.93 -31.65
N ALA A 38 22.09 7.12 -32.23
CA ALA A 38 23.38 7.73 -32.58
C ALA A 38 24.24 7.98 -31.33
N ARG A 39 23.61 8.43 -30.23
CA ARG A 39 24.31 8.68 -28.97
C ARG A 39 24.83 7.39 -28.34
N LEU A 40 24.01 6.35 -28.25
CA LEU A 40 24.42 5.07 -27.65
C LEU A 40 25.51 4.36 -28.47
N LYS A 41 25.47 4.46 -29.81
CA LYS A 41 26.58 3.98 -30.66
C LYS A 41 27.88 4.71 -30.33
N LYS A 42 27.84 6.03 -30.16
CA LYS A 42 29.01 6.84 -29.79
C LYS A 42 29.55 6.44 -28.41
N ASP A 43 28.67 6.26 -27.43
CA ASP A 43 29.05 5.83 -26.08
C ASP A 43 29.66 4.42 -26.10
N TYR A 44 29.18 3.52 -26.96
CA TYR A 44 29.75 2.18 -27.14
C TYR A 44 31.15 2.23 -27.72
N CYS A 45 31.35 2.98 -28.80
CA CYS A 45 32.69 3.18 -29.38
C CYS A 45 33.67 3.79 -28.37
N LYS A 46 33.20 4.73 -27.53
CA LYS A 46 34.02 5.32 -26.46
C LYS A 46 34.38 4.28 -25.40
N LEU A 47 33.43 3.47 -24.94
CA LEU A 47 33.67 2.42 -23.93
C LEU A 47 34.66 1.36 -24.44
N LEU A 48 34.62 1.00 -25.73
CA LEU A 48 35.59 0.07 -26.33
C LEU A 48 37.00 0.68 -26.42
N LYS A 49 37.10 1.98 -26.67
CA LYS A 49 38.39 2.70 -26.75
C LYS A 49 38.99 2.98 -25.36
N GLU A 50 38.13 3.28 -24.39
CA GLU A 50 38.48 3.70 -23.03
C GLU A 50 37.70 2.82 -22.03
N PRO A 51 38.15 1.58 -21.77
CA PRO A 51 37.49 0.67 -20.86
C PRO A 51 37.58 1.16 -19.40
N VAL A 52 36.49 0.98 -18.65
CA VAL A 52 36.42 1.35 -17.23
C VAL A 52 36.95 0.20 -16.36
N PRO A 53 37.83 0.47 -15.37
CA PRO A 53 38.29 -0.55 -14.43
C PRO A 53 37.12 -1.23 -13.71
N TYR A 54 37.23 -2.54 -13.50
CA TYR A 54 36.22 -3.37 -12.82
C TYR A 54 34.83 -3.39 -13.50
N VAL A 55 34.72 -2.94 -14.75
CA VAL A 55 33.44 -2.87 -15.47
C VAL A 55 33.57 -3.41 -16.90
N ARG A 56 32.53 -4.11 -17.35
CA ARG A 56 32.26 -4.44 -18.76
C ARG A 56 30.82 -4.09 -19.09
N ALA A 57 30.53 -3.66 -20.32
CA ALA A 57 29.16 -3.46 -20.76
C ALA A 57 29.01 -3.61 -22.28
N ALA A 58 27.85 -4.10 -22.71
CA ALA A 58 27.50 -4.28 -24.11
C ALA A 58 25.99 -4.10 -24.33
N PRO A 59 25.56 -3.50 -25.47
CA PRO A 59 24.16 -3.48 -25.90
C PRO A 59 23.68 -4.88 -26.31
N LEU A 60 22.37 -5.13 -26.21
CA LEU A 60 21.75 -6.25 -26.92
C LEU A 60 21.82 -6.00 -28.44
N GLN A 61 22.09 -7.07 -29.21
CA GLN A 61 22.17 -7.00 -30.68
C GLN A 61 20.83 -6.55 -31.30
N GLU A 62 19.72 -7.01 -30.74
CA GLU A 62 18.36 -6.73 -31.22
C GLU A 62 17.80 -5.40 -30.71
N ASN A 63 18.33 -4.87 -29.59
CA ASN A 63 17.81 -3.67 -28.95
C ASN A 63 18.93 -2.82 -28.32
N ILE A 64 19.38 -1.80 -29.04
CA ILE A 64 20.42 -0.89 -28.55
C ILE A 64 20.00 -0.08 -27.31
N LEU A 65 18.71 0.02 -26.99
CA LEU A 65 18.22 0.70 -25.79
C LEU A 65 18.33 -0.16 -24.53
N GLU A 66 18.70 -1.43 -24.63
CA GLU A 66 18.94 -2.29 -23.48
C GLU A 66 20.39 -2.75 -23.50
N TRP A 67 21.13 -2.38 -22.46
CA TRP A 67 22.52 -2.75 -22.29
C TRP A 67 22.66 -3.60 -21.05
N HIS A 68 23.53 -4.59 -21.13
CA HIS A 68 23.95 -5.33 -19.96
C HIS A 68 25.35 -4.90 -19.54
N TYR A 69 25.60 -4.97 -18.24
CA TYR A 69 26.92 -4.69 -17.69
C TYR A 69 27.30 -5.74 -16.65
N ILE A 70 28.60 -5.83 -16.40
CA ILE A 70 29.22 -6.60 -15.34
C ILE A 70 30.02 -5.64 -14.48
N ILE A 71 29.84 -5.75 -13.16
CA ILE A 71 30.73 -5.16 -12.16
C ILE A 71 31.54 -6.31 -11.54
N PHE A 72 32.86 -6.19 -11.56
CA PHE A 72 33.76 -7.05 -10.78
C PHE A 72 33.93 -6.45 -9.38
N GLY A 73 33.76 -7.27 -8.35
CA GLY A 73 33.89 -6.82 -6.97
C GLY A 73 35.28 -6.26 -6.68
N ALA A 74 35.35 -5.03 -6.18
CA ALA A 74 36.61 -4.35 -5.91
C ALA A 74 37.37 -5.01 -4.74
N PRO A 75 38.72 -5.00 -4.74
CA PRO A 75 39.52 -5.50 -3.63
C PRO A 75 39.22 -4.78 -2.31
N ASN A 76 39.37 -5.47 -1.18
CA ASN A 76 39.10 -4.97 0.17
C ASN A 76 37.63 -4.55 0.41
N THR A 77 36.69 -5.10 -0.36
CA THR A 77 35.26 -4.91 -0.15
C THR A 77 34.58 -6.25 0.11
N PRO A 78 33.38 -6.28 0.73
CA PRO A 78 32.61 -7.51 0.89
C PRO A 78 32.23 -8.18 -0.44
N TYR A 79 32.42 -7.49 -1.56
CA TYR A 79 32.06 -7.95 -2.90
C TYR A 79 33.21 -8.60 -3.65
N GLU A 80 34.43 -8.53 -3.11
CA GLU A 80 35.67 -9.03 -3.72
C GLU A 80 35.52 -10.46 -4.25
N GLY A 81 36.03 -10.70 -5.45
CA GLY A 81 35.92 -11.98 -6.15
C GLY A 81 34.53 -12.26 -6.75
N GLY A 82 33.53 -11.42 -6.50
CA GLY A 82 32.20 -11.54 -7.09
C GLY A 82 32.10 -10.91 -8.49
N VAL A 83 31.16 -11.42 -9.29
CA VAL A 83 30.85 -10.96 -10.65
C VAL A 83 29.36 -10.59 -10.70
N TYR A 84 29.03 -9.31 -10.83
CA TYR A 84 27.66 -8.82 -10.70
C TYR A 84 27.12 -8.32 -12.03
N HIS A 85 26.23 -9.11 -12.61
CA HIS A 85 25.51 -8.79 -13.85
C HIS A 85 24.29 -7.91 -13.55
N GLY A 86 24.11 -6.89 -14.38
CA GLY A 86 22.96 -6.00 -14.35
C GLY A 86 22.62 -5.48 -15.73
N LYS A 87 21.63 -4.59 -15.79
CA LYS A 87 21.21 -3.96 -17.04
C LYS A 87 20.79 -2.51 -16.91
N LEU A 88 21.00 -1.77 -18.00
CA LEU A 88 20.54 -0.41 -18.23
C LEU A 88 19.45 -0.44 -19.30
N VAL A 89 18.32 0.20 -19.02
CA VAL A 89 17.23 0.37 -19.99
C VAL A 89 17.09 1.85 -20.30
N PHE A 90 17.48 2.24 -21.49
CA PHE A 90 17.47 3.61 -21.99
C PHE A 90 16.09 3.97 -22.55
N PRO A 91 15.56 5.16 -22.25
CA PRO A 91 14.34 5.65 -22.89
C PRO A 91 14.61 6.07 -24.33
N SER A 92 13.55 6.16 -25.15
CA SER A 92 13.67 6.54 -26.57
C SER A 92 14.22 7.96 -26.78
N ASP A 93 14.13 8.83 -25.79
CA ASP A 93 14.62 10.21 -25.78
C ASP A 93 15.97 10.39 -25.06
N PHE A 94 16.72 9.31 -24.80
CA PHE A 94 18.12 9.39 -24.37
C PHE A 94 18.96 10.20 -25.38
N PRO A 95 19.90 11.09 -24.96
CA PRO A 95 20.40 11.31 -23.60
C PRO A 95 19.66 12.39 -22.81
N PHE A 96 18.53 12.91 -23.28
CA PHE A 96 17.82 13.98 -22.56
C PHE A 96 17.10 13.45 -21.31
N LYS A 97 16.86 12.15 -21.25
CA LYS A 97 16.45 11.45 -20.04
C LYS A 97 17.45 10.35 -19.65
N PRO A 98 17.67 10.15 -18.34
CA PRO A 98 18.50 9.06 -17.81
C PRO A 98 17.93 7.65 -18.09
N PRO A 99 18.75 6.59 -18.01
CA PRO A 99 18.29 5.20 -18.05
C PRO A 99 17.75 4.70 -16.70
N SER A 100 16.93 3.66 -16.75
CA SER A 100 16.67 2.80 -15.59
C SER A 100 17.85 1.84 -15.36
N ILE A 101 18.23 1.62 -14.10
CA ILE A 101 19.36 0.74 -13.71
C ILE A 101 18.82 -0.46 -12.90
N TYR A 102 19.31 -1.67 -13.16
CA TYR A 102 18.89 -2.90 -12.50
C TYR A 102 20.07 -3.81 -12.18
N MET A 103 20.07 -4.44 -11.00
CA MET A 103 20.97 -5.55 -10.68
C MET A 103 20.26 -6.89 -10.92
N ILE A 104 20.91 -7.85 -11.59
CA ILE A 104 20.34 -9.18 -11.86
C ILE A 104 20.96 -10.21 -10.91
N THR A 105 22.29 -10.18 -10.76
CA THR A 105 22.99 -11.06 -9.82
C THR A 105 22.71 -10.65 -8.38
N PRO A 106 22.33 -11.59 -7.49
CA PRO A 106 22.21 -11.31 -6.06
C PRO A 106 23.53 -10.81 -5.46
N SER A 107 23.54 -9.60 -4.91
CA SER A 107 24.75 -8.97 -4.36
C SER A 107 24.72 -8.72 -2.85
N GLY A 108 23.55 -8.83 -2.22
CA GLY A 108 23.35 -8.41 -0.81
C GLY A 108 23.31 -6.88 -0.63
N ARG A 109 23.51 -6.13 -1.72
CA ARG A 109 23.42 -4.65 -1.74
C ARG A 109 22.18 -4.15 -2.43
N PHE A 110 21.83 -4.78 -3.55
CA PHE A 110 20.70 -4.39 -4.37
C PHE A 110 19.71 -5.54 -4.50
N GLN A 111 18.42 -5.22 -4.41
CA GLN A 111 17.34 -6.12 -4.73
C GLN A 111 17.38 -6.43 -6.23
N VAL A 112 17.41 -7.73 -6.54
CA VAL A 112 17.48 -8.20 -7.93
C VAL A 112 16.24 -7.82 -8.72
N ASN A 113 16.43 -7.47 -9.98
CA ASN A 113 15.39 -7.10 -10.95
C ASN A 113 14.49 -5.93 -10.50
N THR A 114 14.98 -5.10 -9.58
CA THR A 114 14.33 -3.86 -9.13
C THR A 114 15.07 -2.65 -9.68
N ARG A 115 14.32 -1.61 -10.06
CA ARG A 115 14.89 -0.33 -10.49
C ARG A 115 15.65 0.32 -9.33
N LEU A 116 16.91 0.69 -9.56
CA LEU A 116 17.78 1.30 -8.56
C LEU A 116 17.71 2.84 -8.65
N CYS A 117 17.47 3.50 -7.52
CA CYS A 117 17.38 4.96 -7.44
C CYS A 117 18.73 5.57 -7.08
N LEU A 118 19.46 6.00 -8.10
CA LEU A 118 20.74 6.70 -8.01
C LEU A 118 20.64 8.08 -8.68
N SER A 119 21.44 9.06 -8.28
CA SER A 119 21.47 10.41 -8.89
C SER A 119 21.73 10.42 -10.41
N ILE A 120 22.23 9.31 -10.96
CA ILE A 120 22.53 9.06 -12.38
C ILE A 120 21.45 8.22 -13.10
N SER A 121 20.35 7.92 -12.43
CA SER A 121 19.27 7.05 -12.91
C SER A 121 17.98 7.82 -13.18
N ASP A 122 17.02 7.13 -13.77
CA ASP A 122 15.70 7.66 -14.11
C ASP A 122 14.78 8.08 -12.96
N PHE A 123 15.25 7.95 -11.73
CA PHE A 123 14.61 8.53 -10.56
C PHE A 123 14.97 10.00 -10.33
N HIS A 124 16.07 10.49 -10.89
CA HIS A 124 16.57 11.85 -10.68
C HIS A 124 16.83 12.59 -12.00
N PRO A 125 15.78 12.90 -12.79
CA PRO A 125 15.93 13.63 -14.05
C PRO A 125 16.48 15.06 -13.85
N ASP A 126 16.30 15.67 -12.67
CA ASP A 126 16.77 17.03 -12.40
C ASP A 126 18.27 17.11 -12.12
N THR A 127 18.86 16.03 -11.59
CA THR A 127 20.32 15.92 -11.42
C THR A 127 20.99 15.25 -12.61
N TRP A 128 20.20 14.79 -13.60
CA TRP A 128 20.70 14.14 -14.77
C TRP A 128 21.43 15.13 -15.68
N ASN A 129 22.68 14.81 -16.01
CA ASN A 129 23.42 15.54 -17.02
C ASN A 129 23.40 14.74 -18.34
N PRO A 130 22.79 15.26 -19.42
CA PRO A 130 22.80 14.61 -20.72
C PRO A 130 24.20 14.32 -21.28
N ALA A 131 25.26 14.95 -20.75
CA ALA A 131 26.65 14.68 -21.14
C ALA A 131 27.22 13.39 -20.52
N TRP A 132 26.62 12.84 -19.47
CA TRP A 132 27.11 11.60 -18.86
C TRP A 132 27.01 10.43 -19.83
N THR A 133 28.10 9.67 -19.96
CA THR A 133 28.17 8.51 -20.85
C THR A 133 27.80 7.23 -20.11
N VAL A 134 27.52 6.15 -20.85
CA VAL A 134 27.31 4.82 -20.26
C VAL A 134 28.44 4.44 -19.28
N SER A 135 29.70 4.75 -19.63
CA SER A 135 30.86 4.58 -18.74
C SER A 135 30.68 5.30 -17.41
N THR A 136 30.31 6.58 -17.43
CA THR A 136 30.09 7.39 -16.22
C THR A 136 28.97 6.83 -15.35
N ILE A 137 27.90 6.34 -15.97
CA ILE A 137 26.75 5.76 -15.25
C ILE A 137 27.18 4.51 -14.48
N ILE A 138 27.89 3.58 -15.13
CA ILE A 138 28.28 2.33 -14.47
C ILE A 138 29.36 2.58 -13.42
N THR A 139 30.29 3.53 -13.64
CA THR A 139 31.24 3.96 -12.61
C THR A 139 30.53 4.53 -11.38
N GLY A 140 29.50 5.34 -11.57
CA GLY A 140 28.69 5.87 -10.48
C GLY A 140 27.96 4.77 -9.71
N LEU A 141 27.42 3.76 -10.41
CA LEU A 141 26.83 2.58 -9.78
C LEU A 141 27.84 1.77 -8.97
N LEU A 142 29.05 1.54 -9.50
CA LEU A 142 30.11 0.83 -8.79
C LEU A 142 30.51 1.57 -7.51
N SER A 143 30.67 2.89 -7.57
CA SER A 143 30.93 3.71 -6.37
C SER A 143 29.82 3.51 -5.32
N PHE A 144 28.56 3.55 -5.76
CA PHE A 144 27.41 3.38 -4.88
C PHE A 144 27.24 1.95 -4.32
N MET A 145 27.72 0.94 -5.05
CA MET A 145 27.72 -0.45 -4.59
C MET A 145 28.61 -0.63 -3.35
N ASN A 146 29.70 0.13 -3.26
CA ASN A 146 30.64 0.10 -2.14
C ASN A 146 30.23 1.03 -0.98
N ASP A 147 29.20 1.86 -1.18
CA ASP A 147 28.61 2.69 -0.13
C ASP A 147 27.55 1.89 0.67
N SER A 148 27.27 2.34 1.89
CA SER A 148 26.19 1.86 2.76
C SER A 148 24.93 2.73 2.72
N ALA A 149 24.96 3.87 2.01
CA ALA A 149 23.81 4.76 1.86
C ALA A 149 22.55 4.02 1.38
N PRO A 150 21.40 4.17 2.05
CA PRO A 150 20.16 3.53 1.61
C PRO A 150 19.58 4.26 0.39
N THR A 151 19.23 3.50 -0.65
CA THR A 151 18.47 3.98 -1.81
C THR A 151 17.36 2.99 -2.19
N LEU A 152 16.42 3.42 -3.03
CA LEU A 152 15.41 2.49 -3.54
C LEU A 152 16.08 1.34 -4.30
N GLY A 153 15.65 0.13 -3.97
CA GLY A 153 16.21 -1.09 -4.54
C GLY A 153 17.49 -1.52 -3.84
N SER A 154 17.96 -0.81 -2.80
CA SER A 154 18.98 -1.34 -1.89
C SER A 154 18.36 -2.30 -0.87
N ILE A 155 19.15 -3.26 -0.42
CA ILE A 155 18.84 -4.18 0.68
C ILE A 155 19.96 -4.11 1.71
N THR A 156 19.63 -4.41 2.97
CA THR A 156 20.62 -4.48 4.04
C THR A 156 20.95 -5.95 4.29
N SER A 157 22.21 -6.32 4.09
CA SER A 157 22.75 -7.62 4.49
C SER A 157 24.08 -7.45 5.21
N SER A 158 24.43 -8.41 6.04
CA SER A 158 25.75 -8.48 6.68
C SER A 158 26.86 -8.68 5.65
N ASP A 159 28.08 -8.29 5.99
CA ASP A 159 29.24 -8.51 5.10
C ASP A 159 29.56 -9.99 4.91
N ALA A 160 29.22 -10.83 5.89
CA ALA A 160 29.30 -12.29 5.75
C ALA A 160 28.38 -12.79 4.62
N GLU A 161 27.13 -12.32 4.57
CA GLU A 161 26.20 -12.67 3.50
C GLU A 161 26.66 -12.15 2.14
N LYS A 162 27.18 -10.92 2.07
CA LYS A 162 27.71 -10.35 0.82
C LYS A 162 28.86 -11.19 0.26
N LYS A 163 29.78 -11.66 1.12
CA LYS A 163 30.90 -12.53 0.73
C LYS A 163 30.42 -13.89 0.22
N ILE A 164 29.39 -14.47 0.82
CA ILE A 164 28.78 -15.72 0.32
C ILE A 164 28.14 -15.50 -1.05
N LEU A 165 27.41 -14.39 -1.23
CA LEU A 165 26.81 -14.03 -2.51
C LEU A 165 27.87 -13.73 -3.58
N ALA A 166 28.99 -13.12 -3.21
CA ALA A 166 30.14 -12.91 -4.09
C ALA A 166 30.66 -14.23 -4.66
N ARG A 167 30.89 -15.24 -3.80
CA ARG A 167 31.33 -16.58 -4.25
C ARG A 167 30.31 -17.28 -5.16
N ARG A 168 29.01 -17.08 -4.90
CA ARG A 168 27.92 -17.69 -5.69
C ARG A 168 27.63 -17.01 -7.01
N SER A 169 28.01 -15.74 -7.14
CA SER A 169 27.68 -14.89 -8.28
C SER A 169 28.11 -15.51 -9.62
N LYS A 170 29.30 -16.11 -9.67
CA LYS A 170 29.88 -16.78 -10.84
C LYS A 170 29.00 -17.92 -11.36
N ALA A 171 28.66 -18.88 -10.48
CA ALA A 171 27.79 -20.01 -10.82
C ALA A 171 26.35 -19.58 -11.14
N PHE A 172 25.87 -18.49 -10.54
CA PHE A 172 24.58 -17.90 -10.87
C PHE A 172 24.56 -17.35 -12.31
N ASN A 173 25.58 -16.57 -12.68
CA ASN A 173 25.65 -15.91 -13.98
C ASN A 173 25.81 -16.90 -15.15
N LEU A 174 26.50 -18.03 -14.95
CA LEU A 174 26.60 -19.08 -15.98
C LEU A 174 25.25 -19.67 -16.41
N LYS A 175 24.20 -19.51 -15.59
CA LYS A 175 22.84 -19.96 -15.92
C LYS A 175 22.07 -18.95 -16.78
N ASP A 176 22.52 -17.70 -16.83
CA ASP A 176 21.88 -16.64 -17.62
C ASP A 176 22.41 -16.68 -19.07
N ARG A 177 21.51 -16.94 -20.02
CA ARG A 177 21.84 -17.00 -21.44
C ARG A 177 22.33 -15.67 -21.99
N VAL A 178 21.77 -14.56 -21.52
CA VAL A 178 22.14 -13.21 -21.97
C VAL A 178 23.55 -12.89 -21.51
N PHE A 179 23.86 -13.16 -20.23
CA PHE A 179 25.22 -13.05 -19.70
C PHE A 179 26.21 -13.87 -20.53
N CYS A 180 25.89 -15.15 -20.77
CA CYS A 180 26.76 -16.04 -21.52
C CYS A 180 26.99 -15.60 -22.97
N SER A 181 25.99 -14.99 -23.61
CA SER A 181 26.10 -14.51 -24.99
C SER A 181 26.88 -13.20 -25.14
N LEU A 182 26.77 -12.29 -24.17
CA LEU A 182 27.35 -10.94 -24.27
C LEU A 182 28.78 -10.87 -23.73
N PHE A 183 29.17 -11.78 -22.82
CA PHE A 183 30.47 -11.75 -22.15
C PHE A 183 31.17 -13.13 -22.18
N PRO A 184 31.42 -13.69 -23.38
CA PRO A 184 31.95 -15.04 -23.52
C PRO A 184 33.36 -15.21 -22.94
N ASP A 185 34.19 -14.16 -22.97
CA ASP A 185 35.52 -14.13 -22.35
C ASP A 185 35.44 -14.33 -20.83
N VAL A 186 34.52 -13.62 -20.17
CA VAL A 186 34.29 -13.73 -18.71
C VAL A 186 33.72 -15.11 -18.35
N VAL A 187 32.89 -15.69 -19.21
CA VAL A 187 32.32 -17.04 -19.02
C VAL A 187 33.41 -18.10 -19.00
N GLU A 188 34.35 -18.05 -19.94
CA GLU A 188 35.44 -19.01 -20.01
C GLU A 188 36.39 -18.87 -18.81
N GLU A 189 36.67 -17.65 -18.37
CA GLU A 189 37.44 -17.40 -17.14
C GLU A 189 36.73 -18.00 -15.90
N ILE A 190 35.43 -17.73 -15.74
CA ILE A 190 34.64 -18.28 -14.63
C ILE A 190 34.62 -19.82 -14.66
N ARG A 191 34.46 -20.43 -15.84
CA ARG A 191 34.44 -21.90 -15.97
C ARG A 191 35.76 -22.52 -15.55
N LYS A 192 36.88 -21.89 -15.93
CA LYS A 192 38.22 -22.32 -15.53
C LYS A 192 38.43 -22.18 -14.02
N GLU A 193 38.05 -21.05 -13.44
CA GLU A 193 38.14 -20.85 -11.98
C GLU A 193 37.30 -21.86 -11.20
N LEU A 194 36.10 -22.19 -11.68
CA LEU A 194 35.24 -23.18 -11.05
C LEU A 194 35.74 -24.62 -11.25
N SER A 195 36.46 -24.93 -12.34
CA SER A 195 37.09 -26.24 -12.51
C SER A 195 38.32 -26.43 -11.62
N ASP A 196 39.00 -25.33 -11.29
CA ASP A 196 40.21 -25.32 -10.46
C ASP A 196 39.86 -25.23 -8.94
N ALA A 197 38.61 -24.97 -8.58
CA ALA A 197 38.14 -24.88 -7.20
C ALA A 197 38.04 -26.27 -6.52
N ASN A 198 38.64 -26.42 -5.35
CA ASN A 198 38.66 -27.69 -4.60
C ASN A 198 37.30 -27.99 -3.94
N SER A 199 36.89 -29.27 -3.93
CA SER A 199 35.62 -29.74 -3.33
C SER A 199 35.50 -29.45 -1.82
N ALA A 200 36.63 -29.23 -1.14
CA ALA A 200 36.67 -28.82 0.26
C ALA A 200 36.16 -27.38 0.48
N GLU A 201 36.39 -26.47 -0.47
CA GLU A 201 35.94 -25.07 -0.40
C GLU A 201 34.44 -24.93 -0.66
N GLU A 202 33.88 -25.79 -1.52
CA GLU A 202 32.43 -25.90 -1.69
C GLU A 202 31.72 -26.48 -0.46
N ALA A 203 32.37 -27.39 0.27
CA ALA A 203 31.82 -27.98 1.49
C ALA A 203 31.73 -26.94 2.63
N THR A 204 32.80 -26.17 2.84
CA THR A 204 32.82 -25.10 3.86
C THR A 204 31.81 -23.99 3.57
N LEU A 205 31.64 -23.64 2.29
CA LEU A 205 30.60 -22.71 1.83
C LEU A 205 29.18 -23.13 2.19
N LYS A 206 28.87 -24.43 2.10
CA LYS A 206 27.55 -24.98 2.46
C LYS A 206 27.32 -24.96 3.98
N GLU A 207 28.35 -25.26 4.77
CA GLU A 207 28.26 -25.21 6.23
C GLU A 207 28.06 -23.78 6.77
N GLU A 208 28.76 -22.78 6.20
CA GLU A 208 28.59 -21.36 6.56
C GLU A 208 27.15 -20.88 6.28
N GLU A 209 26.55 -21.32 5.19
CA GLU A 209 25.19 -20.98 4.80
C GLU A 209 24.14 -21.57 5.75
N GLU A 210 24.25 -22.86 6.09
CA GLU A 210 23.35 -23.50 7.04
C GLU A 210 23.39 -22.82 8.41
N ARG A 211 24.57 -22.36 8.84
CA ARG A 211 24.73 -21.63 10.08
C ARG A 211 24.02 -20.27 10.07
N LEU A 212 24.11 -19.52 8.97
CA LEU A 212 23.43 -18.22 8.81
C LEU A 212 21.90 -18.36 8.69
N LEU A 213 21.42 -19.41 8.02
CA LEU A 213 19.99 -19.72 7.95
C LEU A 213 19.43 -20.05 9.34
N ARG A 214 20.16 -20.83 10.16
CA ARG A 214 19.75 -21.12 11.55
C ARG A 214 19.67 -19.87 12.42
N GLN A 215 20.58 -18.91 12.23
CA GLN A 215 20.52 -17.63 12.95
C GLN A 215 19.30 -16.79 12.54
N HIS A 216 18.92 -16.79 11.26
CA HIS A 216 17.72 -16.07 10.79
C HIS A 216 16.41 -16.66 11.35
N PHE A 217 16.33 -17.98 11.54
CA PHE A 217 15.15 -18.64 12.10
C PHE A 217 15.01 -18.47 13.62
N SER A 218 16.11 -18.29 14.36
CA SER A 218 16.07 -18.08 15.82
C SER A 218 15.54 -16.71 16.24
N ALA A 219 15.45 -15.74 15.33
CA ALA A 219 14.96 -14.38 15.61
C ALA A 219 13.43 -14.22 15.45
N ALA A 220 12.72 -15.28 15.04
CA ALA A 220 11.28 -15.28 14.81
C ALA A 220 10.55 -16.25 15.76
N GLU A 221 10.43 -15.88 17.05
CA GLU A 221 9.50 -16.53 17.99
C GLU A 221 8.09 -15.90 17.85
N PRO A 222 7.04 -16.68 17.55
CA PRO A 222 5.67 -16.20 17.60
C PRO A 222 5.10 -16.29 19.02
N SER A 223 4.81 -15.14 19.61
CA SER A 223 4.07 -15.01 20.86
C SER A 223 2.69 -15.71 20.83
N SER A 224 2.46 -16.60 21.79
CA SER A 224 1.19 -16.83 22.54
C SER A 224 -0.16 -17.03 21.80
N GLY A 225 -0.17 -17.39 20.50
CA GLY A 225 -1.43 -17.60 19.75
C GLY A 225 -2.10 -18.98 19.92
N LEU A 226 -1.33 -20.03 20.23
CA LEU A 226 -1.86 -21.41 20.23
C LEU A 226 -2.73 -21.75 21.45
N SER A 227 -2.48 -21.13 22.61
CA SER A 227 -3.26 -21.39 23.84
C SER A 227 -4.66 -20.77 23.78
N SER A 228 -4.81 -19.64 23.08
CA SER A 228 -6.09 -18.94 22.88
C SER A 228 -7.06 -19.75 21.99
N LEU A 229 -6.56 -20.35 20.91
CA LEU A 229 -7.37 -21.16 20.00
C LEU A 229 -7.92 -22.42 20.68
N VAL A 230 -7.11 -23.10 21.48
CA VAL A 230 -7.53 -24.30 22.23
C VAL A 230 -8.56 -23.94 23.29
N SER A 231 -8.39 -22.82 24.00
CA SER A 231 -9.35 -22.34 25.02
C SER A 231 -10.70 -21.98 24.40
N ASN A 232 -10.71 -21.28 23.26
CA ASN A 232 -11.95 -20.90 22.57
C ASN A 232 -12.70 -22.11 22.00
N LEU A 233 -12.00 -23.13 21.51
CA LEU A 233 -12.62 -24.38 21.04
C LEU A 233 -13.31 -25.16 22.18
N ILE A 234 -12.73 -25.16 23.38
CA ILE A 234 -13.32 -25.80 24.57
C ILE A 234 -14.58 -25.06 25.02
N VAL A 235 -14.57 -23.71 25.00
CA VAL A 235 -15.75 -22.90 25.35
C VAL A 235 -16.89 -23.11 24.35
N ILE A 236 -16.59 -23.13 23.04
CA ILE A 236 -17.59 -23.38 21.99
C ILE A 236 -18.20 -24.78 22.15
N ALA A 237 -17.38 -25.81 22.43
CA ALA A 237 -17.88 -27.16 22.70
C ALA A 237 -18.81 -27.20 23.93
N GLY A 238 -18.48 -26.49 24.99
CA GLY A 238 -19.31 -26.37 26.20
C GLY A 238 -20.66 -25.70 25.95
N VAL A 239 -20.68 -24.62 25.15
CA VAL A 239 -21.92 -23.90 24.79
C VAL A 239 -22.82 -24.77 23.91
N VAL A 240 -22.25 -25.52 22.97
CA VAL A 240 -23.01 -26.47 22.13
C VAL A 240 -23.63 -27.57 22.99
N VAL A 241 -22.87 -28.16 23.93
CA VAL A 241 -23.40 -29.19 24.83
C VAL A 241 -24.54 -28.65 25.70
N LEU A 242 -24.42 -27.43 26.23
CA LEU A 242 -25.48 -26.77 27.01
C LEU A 242 -26.71 -26.44 26.14
N ALA A 243 -26.51 -25.95 24.92
CA ALA A 243 -27.58 -25.64 23.97
C ALA A 243 -28.39 -26.88 23.57
N PHE A 244 -27.78 -28.07 23.52
CA PHE A 244 -28.48 -29.33 23.27
C PHE A 244 -29.06 -29.98 24.54
N ALA A 245 -28.48 -29.75 25.72
CA ALA A 245 -28.98 -30.29 26.98
C ALA A 245 -30.22 -29.56 27.52
N VAL A 246 -30.30 -28.23 27.36
CA VAL A 246 -31.39 -27.39 27.89
C VAL A 246 -32.77 -27.72 27.27
N PRO A 247 -32.92 -27.95 25.95
CA PRO A 247 -34.17 -28.43 25.37
C PRO A 247 -34.53 -29.85 25.79
N HIS A 248 -33.53 -30.69 26.08
CA HIS A 248 -33.76 -32.08 26.47
C HIS A 248 -34.24 -32.20 27.92
N LEU A 249 -33.79 -31.30 28.80
CA LEU A 249 -34.27 -31.15 30.18
C LEU A 249 -35.65 -30.46 30.26
N ARG A 250 -36.01 -29.63 29.27
CA ARG A 250 -37.33 -28.97 29.18
C ARG A 250 -38.48 -29.91 28.76
N ARG A 251 -38.19 -31.11 28.25
CA ARG A 251 -39.20 -32.12 27.84
C ARG A 251 -39.66 -33.08 28.95
N ARG A 252 -39.08 -33.03 30.16
CA ARG A 252 -39.57 -33.78 31.34
C ARG A 252 -40.12 -32.79 32.35
N GLY A 253 -41.39 -32.43 32.19
CA GLY A 253 -42.10 -31.46 33.03
C GLY A 253 -42.14 -31.85 34.50
N VAL A 254 -41.21 -31.30 35.29
CA VAL A 254 -41.24 -31.33 36.75
C VAL A 254 -40.94 -29.91 37.24
N LEU A 255 -41.96 -29.06 37.22
CA LEU A 255 -42.21 -28.02 38.23
C LEU A 255 -43.44 -27.21 37.79
N GLN A 256 -44.62 -27.55 38.31
CA GLN A 256 -45.60 -26.57 38.74
C GLN A 256 -46.78 -27.26 39.45
N GLY A 257 -47.08 -26.78 40.66
CA GLY A 257 -48.36 -26.99 41.33
C GLY A 257 -48.28 -27.79 42.62
N ALA A 258 -48.07 -27.09 43.75
CA ALA A 258 -48.96 -27.15 44.92
C ALA A 258 -48.27 -26.63 46.19
N LEU A 259 -48.63 -25.42 46.61
CA LEU A 259 -48.71 -25.07 48.03
C LEU A 259 -50.13 -24.55 48.30
N ALA A 260 -50.78 -25.21 49.28
CA ALA A 260 -52.10 -24.97 49.87
C ALA A 260 -53.31 -25.39 48.98
N LYS A 261 -54.17 -26.35 49.37
CA LYS A 261 -55.04 -26.35 50.56
C LYS A 261 -55.83 -27.69 50.68
N ILE A 262 -56.29 -27.99 51.92
CA ILE A 262 -57.39 -28.90 52.31
C ILE A 262 -57.00 -30.39 52.40
N VAL A 263 -56.73 -30.98 53.58
CA VAL A 263 -57.61 -31.31 54.74
C VAL A 263 -58.69 -32.36 54.40
N LEU A 264 -58.54 -33.52 55.04
CA LEU A 264 -59.47 -34.66 55.24
C LEU A 264 -59.31 -35.91 54.35
N LEU A 265 -58.92 -37.00 55.05
CA LEU A 265 -59.53 -38.34 55.06
C LEU A 265 -59.54 -39.11 53.72
N SER A 266 -59.16 -40.38 53.62
CA SER A 266 -58.90 -41.46 54.58
C SER A 266 -58.41 -42.68 53.79
N ARG A 267 -57.68 -43.59 54.47
CA ARG A 267 -57.54 -45.03 54.15
C ARG A 267 -56.75 -45.38 52.86
N ASP A 268 -55.80 -46.31 52.84
CA ASP A 268 -55.45 -47.40 53.75
C ASP A 268 -53.93 -47.62 53.73
N TYR A 269 -53.40 -47.99 54.90
CA TYR A 269 -52.05 -48.45 55.14
C TYR A 269 -51.95 -49.95 54.85
N THR A 270 -50.85 -50.43 54.26
CA THR A 270 -49.80 -51.25 54.92
C THR A 270 -49.06 -52.18 53.95
N LEU A 271 -47.74 -52.11 54.07
CA LEU A 271 -46.71 -53.15 54.01
C LEU A 271 -46.73 -54.27 52.93
N ASP A 272 -45.58 -54.29 52.25
CA ASP A 272 -44.65 -55.42 52.08
C ASP A 272 -44.62 -56.30 50.82
N LEU A 273 -43.36 -56.45 50.37
CA LEU A 273 -42.73 -57.48 49.54
C LEU A 273 -43.11 -57.58 48.04
N CYS A 274 -42.26 -56.98 47.19
CA CYS A 274 -41.41 -57.77 46.27
C CYS A 274 -40.27 -56.92 45.70
N VAL A 275 -39.12 -56.94 46.40
CA VAL A 275 -37.82 -56.57 45.86
C VAL A 275 -37.11 -57.87 45.50
N SER A 276 -36.79 -58.10 44.23
CA SER A 276 -35.53 -58.71 43.83
C SER A 276 -35.39 -58.69 42.30
N ASN A 277 -34.65 -57.69 41.76
CA ASN A 277 -33.71 -57.83 40.63
C ASN A 277 -33.28 -56.50 39.95
N VAL A 278 -33.67 -55.33 40.46
CA VAL A 278 -33.23 -54.04 39.84
C VAL A 278 -32.09 -53.34 40.60
N LEU A 279 -31.71 -53.84 41.79
CA LEU A 279 -30.78 -53.12 42.68
C LEU A 279 -29.27 -53.35 42.45
N THR A 280 -28.85 -54.19 41.50
CA THR A 280 -27.41 -54.45 41.27
C THR A 280 -26.81 -53.77 40.04
N LYS A 281 -27.59 -53.04 39.22
CA LYS A 281 -27.07 -52.35 38.02
C LYS A 281 -27.19 -50.82 38.02
N MET A 282 -27.51 -50.21 39.17
CA MET A 282 -27.54 -48.74 39.34
C MET A 282 -26.50 -48.19 40.34
N SER A 283 -25.54 -49.01 40.78
CA SER A 283 -24.48 -48.58 41.73
C SER A 283 -23.18 -48.11 41.05
N PHE A 284 -23.07 -48.24 39.73
CA PHE A 284 -21.88 -47.84 38.98
C PHE A 284 -21.96 -46.37 38.55
N LEU A 285 -23.07 -45.95 37.94
CA LEU A 285 -23.23 -44.59 37.40
C LEU A 285 -23.30 -43.51 38.50
N ARG A 286 -23.84 -43.85 39.67
CA ARG A 286 -23.97 -42.92 40.81
C ARG A 286 -22.61 -42.57 41.45
N LYS A 287 -21.64 -43.48 41.43
CA LYS A 287 -20.30 -43.27 42.00
C LYS A 287 -19.44 -42.35 41.13
N TYR A 288 -19.52 -42.49 39.79
CA TYR A 288 -18.79 -41.63 38.86
C TYR A 288 -19.42 -40.24 38.72
N LEU A 289 -20.74 -40.10 38.82
CA LEU A 289 -21.41 -38.79 38.86
C LEU A 289 -21.12 -38.01 40.14
N LEU A 290 -21.05 -38.68 41.30
CA LEU A 290 -20.64 -38.01 42.55
C LEU A 290 -19.15 -37.63 42.50
N GLY A 291 -18.28 -38.50 41.98
CA GLY A 291 -16.86 -38.21 41.78
C GLY A 291 -16.61 -37.04 40.84
N GLY A 292 -17.35 -36.96 39.73
CA GLY A 292 -17.28 -35.85 38.78
C GLY A 292 -17.74 -34.52 39.37
N MET A 293 -18.79 -34.51 40.19
CA MET A 293 -19.24 -33.29 40.88
C MET A 293 -18.24 -32.82 41.93
N VAL A 294 -17.61 -33.73 42.67
CA VAL A 294 -16.56 -33.38 43.66
C VAL A 294 -15.33 -32.81 42.96
N VAL A 295 -14.90 -33.37 41.83
CA VAL A 295 -13.78 -32.82 41.03
C VAL A 295 -14.12 -31.44 40.48
N CYS A 296 -15.34 -31.22 39.97
CA CYS A 296 -15.77 -29.89 39.51
C CYS A 296 -15.79 -28.87 40.65
N VAL A 297 -16.29 -29.24 41.84
CA VAL A 297 -16.31 -28.34 43.00
C VAL A 297 -14.88 -28.01 43.47
N ILE A 298 -13.99 -29.01 43.53
CA ILE A 298 -12.58 -28.80 43.88
C ILE A 298 -11.88 -27.91 42.84
N CYS A 299 -12.11 -28.14 41.54
CA CYS A 299 -11.56 -27.27 40.48
C CYS A 299 -12.09 -25.84 40.59
N THR A 300 -13.38 -25.63 40.88
CA THR A 300 -13.93 -24.28 41.09
C THR A 300 -13.39 -23.62 42.35
N MET A 301 -13.19 -24.39 43.43
CA MET A 301 -12.60 -23.88 44.67
C MET A 301 -11.13 -23.53 44.48
N VAL A 302 -10.35 -24.32 43.74
CA VAL A 302 -8.95 -24.04 43.39
C VAL A 302 -8.83 -22.82 42.46
N ILE A 303 -9.76 -22.63 41.52
CA ILE A 303 -9.80 -21.42 40.68
C ILE A 303 -10.15 -20.19 41.53
N VAL A 304 -11.10 -20.30 42.46
CA VAL A 304 -11.45 -19.20 43.38
C VAL A 304 -10.32 -18.90 44.37
N TYR A 305 -9.63 -19.92 44.90
CA TYR A 305 -8.49 -19.77 45.82
C TYR A 305 -7.22 -19.26 45.14
N ASN A 306 -7.00 -19.55 43.85
CA ASN A 306 -5.87 -19.01 43.08
C ASN A 306 -6.20 -17.67 42.39
N CYS A 307 -7.47 -17.24 42.39
CA CYS A 307 -7.90 -15.91 41.94
C CYS A 307 -8.16 -14.91 43.08
N THR A 308 -7.73 -15.20 44.31
CA THR A 308 -7.58 -14.15 45.33
C THR A 308 -6.23 -13.47 45.17
N CYS A 309 -6.22 -12.32 44.50
CA CYS A 309 -5.13 -11.37 44.64
C CYS A 309 -5.07 -10.86 46.08
N ASP A 310 -3.85 -10.87 46.60
CA ASP A 310 -3.40 -10.45 47.91
C ASP A 310 -3.99 -9.10 48.36
N ASN A 311 -4.72 -9.14 49.47
CA ASN A 311 -5.26 -7.98 50.15
C ASN A 311 -4.61 -7.93 51.55
N SER A 312 -3.35 -7.48 51.63
CA SER A 312 -2.68 -7.26 52.92
C SER A 312 -1.51 -6.26 52.89
N LYS A 313 -1.76 -4.97 52.62
CA LYS A 313 -1.02 -3.89 53.31
C LYS A 313 -1.91 -2.68 53.61
N GLY A 314 -2.26 -2.55 54.89
CA GLY A 314 -2.38 -1.26 55.58
C GLY A 314 -3.66 -0.45 55.36
N TRP A 315 -4.51 -0.41 56.39
CA TRP A 315 -5.47 0.67 56.59
C TRP A 315 -4.72 2.00 56.66
N ILE A 316 -4.98 2.91 55.71
CA ILE A 316 -4.65 4.33 55.83
C ILE A 316 -5.98 5.07 55.90
N GLU A 317 -6.05 5.99 56.86
CA GLU A 317 -7.21 6.78 57.27
C GLU A 317 -7.96 7.43 56.09
N PHE A 318 -9.29 7.47 56.24
CA PHE A 318 -10.21 8.25 55.43
C PHE A 318 -9.93 9.75 55.61
N SER A 319 -8.93 10.24 54.89
CA SER A 319 -8.83 11.65 54.55
C SER A 319 -9.77 11.91 53.37
N GLN A 320 -10.56 12.98 53.45
CA GLN A 320 -11.44 13.46 52.39
C GLN A 320 -10.65 13.64 51.08
N ALA A 321 -10.61 12.61 50.25
CA ALA A 321 -10.22 12.75 48.86
C ALA A 321 -11.35 13.52 48.18
N GLN A 322 -11.09 14.80 47.91
CA GLN A 322 -11.96 15.64 47.11
C GLN A 322 -12.31 14.90 45.82
N ILE A 323 -13.60 14.86 45.51
CA ILE A 323 -14.10 14.51 44.18
C ILE A 323 -13.39 15.44 43.21
N ALA A 324 -12.40 14.94 42.48
CA ALA A 324 -11.84 15.66 41.36
C ALA A 324 -13.00 15.97 40.41
N PRO A 325 -13.17 17.23 39.97
CA PRO A 325 -14.21 17.55 39.01
C PRO A 325 -14.02 16.66 37.77
N ALA A 326 -15.11 16.11 37.26
CA ALA A 326 -15.12 15.38 36.00
C ALA A 326 -14.31 16.19 34.98
N ALA A 327 -13.34 15.53 34.34
CA ALA A 327 -12.55 16.15 33.28
C ALA A 327 -13.51 16.86 32.31
N PRO A 328 -13.24 18.13 31.94
CA PRO A 328 -14.14 18.86 31.05
C PRO A 328 -14.37 18.03 29.80
N MET A 329 -15.63 17.78 29.47
CA MET A 329 -16.03 17.16 28.21
C MET A 329 -15.40 17.99 27.10
N GLU A 330 -14.40 17.44 26.42
CA GLU A 330 -13.64 18.16 25.40
C GLU A 330 -14.60 18.52 24.26
N ILE A 331 -14.92 19.81 24.12
CA ILE A 331 -15.83 20.29 23.08
C ILE A 331 -15.07 20.19 21.76
N LEU A 332 -15.41 19.19 20.95
CA LEU A 332 -14.79 19.03 19.63
C LEU A 332 -15.10 20.24 18.73
N PRO A 333 -14.11 20.72 17.96
CA PRO A 333 -14.33 21.82 17.02
C PRO A 333 -15.39 21.45 15.98
N GLU A 334 -16.37 22.33 15.81
CA GLU A 334 -17.44 22.18 14.82
C GLU A 334 -17.05 22.85 13.50
N THR A 335 -17.37 22.20 12.37
CA THR A 335 -17.16 22.76 11.03
C THR A 335 -18.16 22.21 10.02
N PHE A 336 -18.66 23.01 9.08
CA PHE A 336 -19.57 22.49 8.06
C PHE A 336 -18.87 21.47 7.14
N ILE A 337 -17.69 21.81 6.62
CA ILE A 337 -16.88 20.93 5.80
C ILE A 337 -15.46 20.79 6.36
N LEU A 338 -15.04 19.55 6.62
CA LEU A 338 -13.67 19.20 6.98
C LEU A 338 -12.94 18.72 5.72
N ILE A 339 -11.79 19.29 5.42
CA ILE A 339 -10.99 18.96 4.23
C ILE A 339 -9.77 18.16 4.65
N MET A 340 -9.66 16.92 4.22
CA MET A 340 -8.49 16.08 4.48
C MET A 340 -7.66 15.96 3.21
N ILE A 341 -6.48 16.59 3.22
CA ILE A 341 -5.60 16.70 2.05
C ILE A 341 -4.48 15.67 2.21
N MET A 342 -4.59 14.57 1.47
CA MET A 342 -3.73 13.40 1.64
C MET A 342 -2.30 13.68 1.19
N SER A 343 -1.38 13.96 2.14
CA SER A 343 -0.01 14.41 1.86
C SER A 343 1.05 13.48 2.48
N SER A 344 2.22 13.38 1.86
CA SER A 344 3.38 12.62 2.33
C SER A 344 4.39 13.49 3.08
N PRO A 345 5.29 12.92 3.90
CA PRO A 345 6.29 13.67 4.67
C PRO A 345 7.07 14.73 3.86
N ASN A 346 7.50 14.35 2.65
CA ASN A 346 8.41 15.14 1.82
C ASN A 346 7.71 16.19 0.93
N GLU A 347 6.41 16.43 1.10
CA GLU A 347 5.61 17.33 0.25
C GLU A 347 5.37 18.72 0.87
N SER A 348 6.32 19.23 1.66
CA SER A 348 6.19 20.52 2.36
C SER A 348 5.93 21.69 1.40
N ALA A 349 6.61 21.73 0.25
CA ALA A 349 6.41 22.75 -0.78
C ALA A 349 4.97 22.72 -1.35
N ILE A 350 4.40 21.54 -1.56
CA ILE A 350 3.03 21.40 -2.06
C ILE A 350 2.02 21.82 -1.02
N ARG A 351 2.22 21.45 0.25
CA ARG A 351 1.37 21.93 1.34
C ARG A 351 1.40 23.45 1.44
N ALA A 352 2.58 24.08 1.30
CA ALA A 352 2.71 25.53 1.27
C ALA A 352 1.92 26.16 0.10
N VAL A 353 2.07 25.63 -1.13
CA VAL A 353 1.30 26.13 -2.29
C VAL A 353 -0.20 25.97 -2.08
N VAL A 354 -0.66 24.85 -1.53
CA VAL A 354 -2.07 24.62 -1.21
C VAL A 354 -2.60 25.65 -0.20
N ARG A 355 -1.82 25.94 0.86
CA ARG A 355 -2.12 26.99 1.85
C ARG A 355 -2.17 28.38 1.20
N ASP A 356 -1.27 28.66 0.27
CA ASP A 356 -1.13 29.98 -0.36
C ASP A 356 -2.05 30.20 -1.57
N THR A 357 -2.73 29.16 -2.04
CA THR A 357 -3.62 29.22 -3.20
C THR A 357 -5.08 28.96 -2.81
N TRP A 358 -5.61 27.77 -3.11
CA TRP A 358 -7.05 27.52 -3.09
C TRP A 358 -7.64 27.47 -1.68
N LEU A 359 -6.86 27.20 -0.63
CA LEU A 359 -7.32 27.36 0.75
C LEU A 359 -7.67 28.83 1.07
N ARG A 360 -7.01 29.80 0.42
CA ARG A 360 -7.33 31.24 0.59
C ARG A 360 -8.60 31.68 -0.13
N LEU A 361 -9.17 30.84 -1.00
CA LEU A 361 -10.41 31.18 -1.71
C LEU A 361 -11.63 31.22 -0.80
N SER A 362 -11.55 30.60 0.38
CA SER A 362 -12.59 30.68 1.41
C SER A 362 -12.16 31.60 2.54
N GLN A 363 -12.76 32.79 2.62
CA GLN A 363 -12.65 33.67 3.80
C GLN A 363 -13.60 33.24 4.93
N LYS A 364 -14.21 32.07 4.84
CA LYS A 364 -15.14 31.57 5.86
C LYS A 364 -14.35 31.07 7.07
N GLY A 365 -14.84 31.35 8.26
CA GLY A 365 -14.21 30.93 9.51
C GLY A 365 -14.22 29.41 9.72
N PRO A 366 -13.56 28.93 10.80
CA PRO A 366 -13.39 27.51 11.10
C PRO A 366 -14.72 26.76 11.32
N SER A 367 -15.80 27.47 11.67
CA SER A 367 -17.14 26.88 11.75
C SER A 367 -17.71 26.45 10.39
N VAL A 368 -17.14 26.93 9.28
CA VAL A 368 -17.59 26.55 7.93
C VAL A 368 -16.59 25.63 7.26
N VAL A 369 -15.29 25.95 7.33
CA VAL A 369 -14.25 25.17 6.66
C VAL A 369 -13.07 24.99 7.60
N GLN A 370 -12.62 23.75 7.75
CA GLN A 370 -11.30 23.45 8.31
C GLN A 370 -10.58 22.47 7.40
N HIS A 371 -9.25 22.55 7.36
CA HIS A 371 -8.42 21.63 6.60
C HIS A 371 -7.37 20.98 7.49
N ARG A 372 -6.94 19.77 7.13
CA ARG A 372 -5.82 19.06 7.77
C ARG A 372 -5.04 18.24 6.74
N PHE A 373 -3.75 18.07 6.98
CA PHE A 373 -2.83 17.24 6.21
C PHE A 373 -2.49 15.95 6.98
N PRO A 374 -3.23 14.85 6.79
CA PRO A 374 -2.88 13.55 7.37
C PRO A 374 -1.61 12.95 6.75
N ILE A 375 -0.62 12.66 7.60
CA ILE A 375 0.69 12.14 7.23
C ILE A 375 1.04 10.91 8.07
N GLY A 376 1.47 9.81 7.43
CA GLY A 376 1.92 8.61 8.12
C GLY A 376 3.35 8.76 8.63
N ILE A 377 3.57 8.60 9.94
CA ILE A 377 4.92 8.78 10.54
C ILE A 377 5.53 7.50 11.13
N LYS A 378 4.86 6.35 10.99
CA LYS A 378 5.38 5.07 11.52
C LYS A 378 6.76 4.74 10.97
N GLY A 379 6.98 4.98 9.67
CA GLY A 379 8.26 4.73 9.00
C GLY A 379 9.38 5.65 9.49
N LEU A 380 9.04 6.84 9.99
CA LEU A 380 9.99 7.85 10.44
C LEU A 380 10.51 7.62 11.87
N ARG A 381 9.92 6.66 12.60
CA ARG A 381 10.38 6.26 13.95
C ARG A 381 11.58 5.29 13.94
N ARG A 382 12.00 4.81 12.77
CA ARG A 382 13.17 3.91 12.65
C ARG A 382 14.45 4.76 12.77
N PHE A 383 15.38 4.34 13.64
CA PHE A 383 16.67 4.99 13.97
C PHE A 383 17.61 5.13 12.76
N SER A 384 17.25 5.99 11.81
CA SER A 384 18.10 6.45 10.72
C SER A 384 18.10 7.98 10.75
N ASN A 385 19.28 8.59 10.64
CA ASN A 385 19.45 10.04 10.75
C ASN A 385 18.53 10.83 9.80
N PHE A 386 18.21 10.27 8.62
CA PHE A 386 17.30 10.89 7.64
C PHE A 386 15.81 10.84 8.05
N SER A 387 15.39 9.78 8.73
CA SER A 387 14.00 9.67 9.23
C SER A 387 13.76 10.67 10.35
N GLU A 388 14.77 10.91 11.18
CA GLU A 388 14.73 11.88 12.27
C GLU A 388 14.67 13.32 11.76
N THR A 389 15.48 13.70 10.76
CA THR A 389 15.42 15.05 10.16
C THR A 389 14.08 15.32 9.49
N THR A 390 13.54 14.35 8.76
CA THR A 390 12.22 14.48 8.11
C THR A 390 11.11 14.66 9.15
N ARG A 391 11.16 13.93 10.26
CA ARG A 391 10.22 14.07 11.38
C ARG A 391 10.33 15.46 12.02
N LEU A 392 11.55 15.94 12.27
CA LEU A 392 11.78 17.27 12.85
C LEU A 392 11.23 18.38 11.96
N HIS A 393 11.48 18.35 10.65
CA HIS A 393 10.93 19.34 9.72
C HIS A 393 9.39 19.34 9.71
N LEU A 394 8.76 18.17 9.80
CA LEU A 394 7.30 18.09 9.91
C LEU A 394 6.76 18.66 11.23
N GLU A 395 7.49 18.46 12.33
CA GLU A 395 7.13 19.01 13.64
C GLU A 395 7.26 20.52 13.66
N GLU A 396 8.33 21.07 13.07
CA GLU A 396 8.52 22.51 12.88
C GLU A 396 7.42 23.10 11.99
N GLU A 397 7.12 22.47 10.85
CA GLU A 397 6.02 22.91 9.98
C GLU A 397 4.68 22.91 10.71
N ASN A 398 4.40 21.85 11.49
CA ASN A 398 3.17 21.77 12.26
C ASN A 398 3.12 22.77 13.43
N GLN A 399 4.27 23.11 14.01
CA GLN A 399 4.34 24.14 15.06
C GLN A 399 3.97 25.53 14.50
N ILE A 400 4.27 25.78 13.23
CA ILE A 400 3.93 27.04 12.54
C ILE A 400 2.47 27.04 12.09
N HIS A 401 2.00 25.96 11.46
CA HIS A 401 0.71 25.96 10.77
C HIS A 401 -0.43 25.27 11.54
N GLY A 402 -0.12 24.36 12.46
CA GLY A 402 -1.10 23.64 13.28
C GLY A 402 -2.10 22.78 12.49
N ASP A 403 -1.80 22.46 11.23
CA ASP A 403 -2.72 21.80 10.31
C ASP A 403 -2.26 20.39 9.87
N ILE A 404 -1.18 19.86 10.44
CA ILE A 404 -0.71 18.49 10.17
C ILE A 404 -1.33 17.52 11.17
N VAL A 405 -1.73 16.36 10.66
CA VAL A 405 -2.25 15.24 11.45
C VAL A 405 -1.28 14.07 11.36
N PHE A 406 -0.63 13.78 12.48
CA PHE A 406 0.31 12.67 12.57
C PHE A 406 -0.42 11.33 12.77
N LEU A 407 -0.29 10.44 11.79
CA LEU A 407 -0.84 9.09 11.85
C LEU A 407 0.27 8.11 12.29
N ASP A 408 0.41 7.94 13.61
CA ASP A 408 1.50 7.18 14.25
C ASP A 408 1.61 5.72 13.79
N ASN A 409 0.48 5.11 13.47
CA ASN A 409 0.38 3.70 13.14
C ASN A 409 0.37 3.42 11.63
N VAL A 410 0.62 4.45 10.81
CA VAL A 410 0.64 4.36 9.35
C VAL A 410 2.04 4.67 8.83
N GLU A 411 2.59 3.74 8.05
CA GLU A 411 3.79 4.01 7.26
C GLU A 411 3.35 4.60 5.92
N ASP A 412 3.89 5.77 5.55
CA ASP A 412 3.49 6.53 4.36
C ASP A 412 4.10 5.93 3.09
N VAL A 413 3.51 4.82 2.65
CA VAL A 413 3.82 4.13 1.41
C VAL A 413 2.54 3.87 0.65
N TYR A 414 2.60 3.84 -0.69
CA TYR A 414 1.40 3.70 -1.52
C TYR A 414 0.57 2.45 -1.27
N THR A 415 1.22 1.35 -0.93
CA THR A 415 0.50 0.11 -0.58
C THR A 415 -0.37 0.28 0.67
N ASN A 416 -0.12 1.30 1.49
CA ASN A 416 -0.88 1.62 2.69
C ASN A 416 -1.87 2.78 2.48
N LEU A 417 -2.10 3.25 1.25
CA LEU A 417 -2.98 4.40 1.01
C LEU A 417 -4.41 4.14 1.52
N ALA A 418 -4.95 2.93 1.32
CA ALA A 418 -6.25 2.54 1.86
C ALA A 418 -6.27 2.60 3.40
N LEU A 419 -5.21 2.10 4.05
CA LEU A 419 -5.06 2.19 5.50
C LEU A 419 -4.99 3.65 5.96
N LYS A 420 -4.21 4.47 5.26
CA LYS A 420 -4.07 5.91 5.53
C LYS A 420 -5.43 6.60 5.47
N THR A 421 -6.20 6.40 4.40
CA THR A 421 -7.57 6.94 4.28
C THR A 421 -8.45 6.49 5.44
N LEU A 422 -8.42 5.21 5.80
CA LEU A 422 -9.25 4.71 6.90
C LEU A 422 -8.86 5.34 8.25
N ARG A 423 -7.55 5.49 8.52
CA ARG A 423 -7.05 6.18 9.73
C ARG A 423 -7.37 7.67 9.72
N THR A 424 -7.35 8.30 8.57
CA THR A 424 -7.79 9.69 8.37
C THR A 424 -9.26 9.85 8.75
N MET A 425 -10.13 8.91 8.36
CA MET A 425 -11.56 8.93 8.73
C MET A 425 -11.76 8.72 10.24
N GLU A 426 -11.04 7.79 10.86
CA GLU A 426 -11.05 7.60 12.32
C GLU A 426 -10.61 8.86 13.06
N TYR A 427 -9.52 9.49 12.63
CA TYR A 427 -9.03 10.73 13.22
C TYR A 427 -10.06 11.86 13.09
N ALA A 428 -10.61 12.07 11.90
CA ALA A 428 -11.64 13.09 11.66
C ALA A 428 -12.84 12.90 12.59
N TYR A 429 -13.37 11.67 12.69
CA TYR A 429 -14.49 11.34 13.56
C TYR A 429 -14.21 11.58 15.05
N GLN A 430 -12.98 11.33 15.49
CA GLN A 430 -12.59 11.49 16.90
C GLN A 430 -12.30 12.94 17.30
N ASN A 431 -11.90 13.78 16.36
CA ASN A 431 -11.34 15.11 16.66
C ASN A 431 -12.20 16.28 16.17
N PHE A 432 -13.24 16.04 15.38
CA PHE A 432 -14.07 17.10 14.79
C PHE A 432 -15.55 16.70 14.78
N ARG A 433 -16.41 17.70 14.92
CA ARG A 433 -17.83 17.62 14.57
C ARG A 433 -18.01 18.29 13.22
N PHE A 434 -18.45 17.53 12.21
CA PHE A 434 -18.65 18.08 10.87
C PHE A 434 -19.86 17.49 10.17
N GLU A 435 -20.35 18.18 9.13
CA GLU A 435 -21.44 17.65 8.28
C GLU A 435 -20.90 16.84 7.10
N TYR A 436 -19.84 17.33 6.47
CA TYR A 436 -19.21 16.69 5.32
C TYR A 436 -17.69 16.65 5.45
N ILE A 437 -17.08 15.59 4.96
CA ILE A 437 -15.63 15.51 4.75
C ILE A 437 -15.34 15.53 3.26
N LEU A 438 -14.43 16.39 2.83
CA LEU A 438 -13.86 16.38 1.50
C LEU A 438 -12.47 15.75 1.58
N LYS A 439 -12.33 14.54 1.03
CA LYS A 439 -11.03 13.92 0.82
C LYS A 439 -10.46 14.48 -0.48
N VAL A 440 -9.28 15.08 -0.41
CA VAL A 440 -8.58 15.66 -1.56
C VAL A 440 -7.23 15.00 -1.73
N GLY A 441 -6.87 14.76 -2.98
CA GLY A 441 -5.58 14.19 -3.32
C GLY A 441 -5.47 12.72 -2.95
N GLY A 442 -4.29 12.19 -3.19
CA GLY A 442 -3.97 10.78 -3.03
C GLY A 442 -2.47 10.62 -3.19
N SER A 443 -1.69 11.14 -2.23
CA SER A 443 -0.25 10.97 -2.31
C SER A 443 0.12 9.50 -2.10
N SER A 444 0.57 8.87 -3.18
CA SER A 444 1.92 8.30 -3.27
C SER A 444 2.14 7.58 -4.60
N SER A 445 1.79 8.20 -5.74
CA SER A 445 2.25 7.62 -7.01
C SER A 445 3.75 7.84 -7.16
N PHE A 446 4.52 6.86 -6.72
CA PHE A 446 5.97 6.72 -6.90
C PHE A 446 6.43 6.73 -8.38
N TYR A 447 5.49 6.85 -9.32
CA TYR A 447 5.71 6.90 -10.76
C TYR A 447 5.67 8.32 -11.35
N PHE A 448 5.30 9.35 -10.57
CA PHE A 448 5.26 10.75 -11.01
C PHE A 448 5.78 11.69 -9.90
N PRO A 449 7.08 12.00 -9.86
CA PRO A 449 7.62 13.08 -9.06
C PRO A 449 7.40 14.39 -9.81
N VAL A 450 6.16 14.88 -9.78
CA VAL A 450 5.89 16.29 -10.07
C VAL A 450 4.72 16.63 -9.20
N ASP A 451 4.99 17.27 -8.05
CA ASP A 451 4.23 18.40 -7.48
C ASP A 451 2.71 18.44 -7.68
N SER A 452 2.06 17.29 -7.76
CA SER A 452 0.71 17.19 -8.31
C SER A 452 -0.28 16.90 -7.23
N ASP A 453 -1.02 17.95 -6.88
CA ASP A 453 -2.19 17.86 -6.03
C ASP A 453 -3.44 18.21 -6.85
N SER A 454 -4.56 18.31 -6.16
CA SER A 454 -5.84 18.71 -6.72
C SER A 454 -6.14 20.14 -6.33
N PHE A 455 -6.64 20.92 -7.29
CA PHE A 455 -7.12 22.27 -7.04
C PHE A 455 -8.62 22.24 -6.74
N VAL A 456 -9.07 22.95 -5.70
CA VAL A 456 -10.45 22.88 -5.22
C VAL A 456 -11.11 24.26 -5.18
N ARG A 457 -12.29 24.41 -5.80
CA ARG A 457 -13.10 25.62 -5.70
C ARG A 457 -14.04 25.56 -4.51
N LEU A 458 -13.52 25.89 -3.34
CA LEU A 458 -14.21 25.76 -2.05
C LEU A 458 -15.61 26.40 -2.02
N GLY A 459 -15.75 27.64 -2.50
CA GLY A 459 -17.05 28.32 -2.52
C GLY A 459 -18.10 27.58 -3.36
N ALA A 460 -17.70 26.97 -4.48
CA ALA A 460 -18.59 26.22 -5.35
C ALA A 460 -18.98 24.87 -4.72
N ILE A 461 -18.05 24.17 -4.07
CA ILE A 461 -18.33 22.93 -3.33
C ILE A 461 -19.28 23.21 -2.16
N ILE A 462 -19.01 24.22 -1.33
CA ILE A 462 -19.85 24.55 -0.17
C ILE A 462 -21.27 24.90 -0.63
N LYS A 463 -21.40 25.67 -1.71
CA LYS A 463 -22.71 25.99 -2.30
C LYS A 463 -23.44 24.71 -2.72
N ALA A 464 -22.79 23.84 -3.49
CA ALA A 464 -23.39 22.60 -3.95
C ALA A 464 -23.78 21.66 -2.79
N LEU A 465 -22.99 21.57 -1.71
CA LEU A 465 -23.35 20.78 -0.53
C LEU A 465 -24.58 21.33 0.19
N LYS A 466 -24.71 22.65 0.26
CA LYS A 466 -25.93 23.30 0.77
C LYS A 466 -27.14 23.11 -0.11
N ASP A 467 -26.96 22.82 -1.40
CA ASP A 467 -28.08 22.50 -2.29
C ASP A 467 -28.45 21.01 -2.19
N ILE A 468 -27.46 20.12 -2.01
CA ILE A 468 -27.66 18.66 -1.95
C ILE A 468 -28.25 18.20 -0.61
N GLN A 469 -27.72 18.69 0.52
CA GLN A 469 -28.14 18.39 1.90
C GLN A 469 -28.60 16.93 2.14
N HIS A 470 -27.66 15.98 2.14
CA HIS A 470 -28.00 14.56 2.33
C HIS A 470 -27.15 13.89 3.42
N PRO A 471 -27.76 13.19 4.40
CA PRO A 471 -27.05 12.64 5.55
C PRO A 471 -26.17 11.45 5.21
N ARG A 472 -26.39 10.79 4.07
CA ARG A 472 -25.62 9.63 3.56
C ARG A 472 -25.08 9.90 2.15
N LEU A 473 -24.43 11.05 1.96
CA LEU A 473 -23.93 11.51 0.67
C LEU A 473 -22.57 10.88 0.35
N TYR A 474 -22.44 10.32 -0.85
CA TYR A 474 -21.14 9.97 -1.44
C TYR A 474 -21.02 10.58 -2.84
N TRP A 475 -20.30 11.70 -2.94
CA TRP A 475 -20.29 12.57 -4.11
C TRP A 475 -18.90 12.71 -4.72
N GLY A 476 -18.79 12.54 -6.04
CA GLY A 476 -17.54 12.68 -6.77
C GLY A 476 -17.69 12.21 -8.22
N PHE A 477 -16.59 11.77 -8.83
CA PHE A 477 -16.61 11.17 -10.15
C PHE A 477 -16.63 9.64 -10.09
N LEU A 478 -17.81 9.06 -10.26
CA LEU A 478 -18.08 7.63 -10.01
C LEU A 478 -17.69 6.73 -11.19
N ASP A 479 -16.96 5.65 -10.94
CA ASP A 479 -16.65 4.58 -11.90
C ASP A 479 -17.19 3.22 -11.40
N GLY A 480 -18.00 2.56 -12.23
CA GLY A 480 -18.54 1.21 -11.97
C GLY A 480 -18.04 0.13 -12.94
N ARG A 481 -17.22 0.49 -13.92
CA ARG A 481 -16.80 -0.37 -15.04
C ARG A 481 -15.40 -0.93 -14.88
N ALA A 482 -14.61 -0.41 -13.95
CA ALA A 482 -13.23 -0.84 -13.71
C ALA A 482 -13.13 -2.34 -13.30
N LYS A 483 -12.07 -3.01 -13.77
CA LYS A 483 -11.78 -4.42 -13.46
C LYS A 483 -10.62 -4.54 -12.46
N PRO A 484 -10.63 -5.55 -11.59
CA PRO A 484 -9.51 -5.85 -10.72
C PRO A 484 -8.23 -6.07 -11.51
N ILE A 485 -7.18 -5.37 -11.10
CA ILE A 485 -5.86 -5.53 -11.70
C ILE A 485 -5.33 -6.91 -11.29
N ARG A 486 -5.11 -7.82 -12.24
CA ARG A 486 -4.66 -9.20 -11.94
C ARG A 486 -3.15 -9.42 -12.10
N LYS A 487 -2.43 -8.48 -12.72
CA LYS A 487 -0.98 -8.59 -13.03
C LYS A 487 -0.21 -7.34 -12.60
N GLY A 488 1.10 -7.48 -12.42
CA GLY A 488 1.99 -6.38 -12.07
C GLY A 488 2.00 -6.00 -10.58
N LYS A 489 2.71 -4.91 -10.24
CA LYS A 489 2.88 -4.40 -8.87
C LYS A 489 1.54 -4.13 -8.16
N TRP A 490 0.57 -3.63 -8.93
CA TRP A 490 -0.76 -3.25 -8.48
C TRP A 490 -1.78 -4.41 -8.51
N ARG A 491 -1.33 -5.66 -8.64
CA ARG A 491 -2.23 -6.81 -8.63
C ARG A 491 -3.03 -6.89 -7.32
N GLU A 492 -4.33 -7.04 -7.44
CA GLU A 492 -5.31 -7.26 -6.38
C GLU A 492 -5.71 -8.74 -6.41
N THR A 493 -4.83 -9.60 -5.89
CA THR A 493 -4.98 -11.07 -5.97
C THR A 493 -6.10 -11.59 -5.08
N ASP A 494 -6.47 -10.84 -4.07
CA ASP A 494 -7.42 -11.19 -3.02
C ASP A 494 -8.79 -10.50 -3.20
N TRP A 495 -9.00 -9.82 -4.32
CA TRP A 495 -10.31 -9.34 -4.73
C TRP A 495 -11.19 -10.51 -5.18
N ILE A 496 -12.18 -10.84 -4.34
CA ILE A 496 -13.12 -11.97 -4.50
C ILE A 496 -14.59 -11.54 -4.57
N LEU A 497 -14.88 -10.25 -4.42
CA LEU A 497 -16.26 -9.77 -4.34
C LEU A 497 -17.01 -9.90 -5.67
N CYS A 498 -16.33 -9.64 -6.78
CA CYS A 498 -16.93 -9.67 -8.12
C CYS A 498 -15.85 -9.77 -9.22
N ASP A 499 -16.26 -9.93 -10.48
CA ASP A 499 -15.39 -9.83 -11.66
C ASP A 499 -14.93 -8.39 -11.94
N ARG A 500 -15.64 -7.41 -11.38
CA ARG A 500 -15.37 -5.97 -11.43
C ARG A 500 -15.14 -5.39 -10.03
N TYR A 501 -14.59 -4.18 -9.99
CA TYR A 501 -14.66 -3.39 -8.77
C TYR A 501 -16.10 -2.93 -8.54
N LEU A 502 -16.50 -2.84 -7.27
CA LEU A 502 -17.78 -2.25 -6.89
C LEU A 502 -17.74 -0.73 -7.14
N PRO A 503 -18.85 -0.05 -7.48
CA PRO A 503 -18.85 1.37 -7.81
C PRO A 503 -18.16 2.24 -6.75
N TYR A 504 -17.25 3.10 -7.20
CA TYR A 504 -16.42 3.93 -6.32
C TYR A 504 -16.11 5.29 -6.95
N GLN A 505 -15.87 6.31 -6.11
CA GLN A 505 -15.51 7.66 -6.57
C GLN A 505 -13.99 7.73 -6.83
N LEU A 506 -13.56 8.37 -7.92
CA LEU A 506 -12.15 8.42 -8.32
C LEU A 506 -11.30 9.44 -7.52
N GLY A 507 -10.04 9.07 -7.27
CA GLY A 507 -9.22 9.56 -6.16
C GLY A 507 -8.62 10.96 -6.18
N GLY A 508 -8.81 11.77 -7.22
CA GLY A 508 -8.46 13.19 -7.16
C GLY A 508 -9.29 13.97 -6.12
N GLY A 509 -10.45 13.45 -5.74
CA GLY A 509 -11.20 13.94 -4.59
C GLY A 509 -12.67 13.52 -4.60
N TYR A 510 -13.23 13.36 -3.42
CA TYR A 510 -14.63 12.99 -3.22
C TYR A 510 -15.13 13.45 -1.85
N VAL A 511 -16.45 13.61 -1.72
CA VAL A 511 -17.12 14.03 -0.49
C VAL A 511 -17.89 12.87 0.13
N LEU A 512 -17.77 12.72 1.44
CA LEU A 512 -18.59 11.84 2.27
C LEU A 512 -19.32 12.67 3.33
N SER A 513 -20.58 12.34 3.62
CA SER A 513 -21.28 12.91 4.77
C SER A 513 -20.80 12.28 6.08
N PHE A 514 -21.07 12.99 7.19
CA PHE A 514 -20.74 12.55 8.54
C PHE A 514 -21.15 11.11 8.85
N GLU A 515 -22.39 10.71 8.52
CA GLU A 515 -22.87 9.35 8.84
C GLU A 515 -22.03 8.25 8.16
N LEU A 516 -21.54 8.49 6.94
CA LEU A 516 -20.68 7.54 6.25
C LEU A 516 -19.30 7.49 6.90
N VAL A 517 -18.74 8.64 7.29
CA VAL A 517 -17.45 8.68 7.99
C VAL A 517 -17.55 8.02 9.36
N ARG A 518 -18.63 8.25 10.11
CA ARG A 518 -18.94 7.58 11.37
C ARG A 518 -18.98 6.06 11.19
N PHE A 519 -19.67 5.58 10.16
CA PHE A 519 -19.70 4.15 9.85
C PHE A 519 -18.29 3.60 9.58
N LEU A 520 -17.49 4.29 8.76
CA LEU A 520 -16.14 3.89 8.45
C LEU A 520 -15.24 3.85 9.70
N ALA A 521 -15.30 4.89 10.52
CA ALA A 521 -14.49 4.99 11.75
C ALA A 521 -14.88 3.92 12.77
N MET A 522 -16.18 3.71 13.02
CA MET A 522 -16.65 2.73 14.01
C MET A 522 -16.36 1.28 13.60
N ASN A 523 -16.28 0.99 12.30
CA ASN A 523 -16.10 -0.37 11.78
C ASN A 523 -14.70 -0.60 11.18
N ALA A 524 -13.75 0.32 11.40
CA ALA A 524 -12.43 0.32 10.76
C ALA A 524 -11.69 -1.04 10.86
N ARG A 525 -11.83 -1.74 11.99
CA ARG A 525 -11.17 -3.03 12.23
C ARG A 525 -11.77 -4.20 11.43
N LEU A 526 -12.99 -4.06 10.94
CA LEU A 526 -13.72 -5.10 10.21
C LEU A 526 -13.45 -5.06 8.71
N PHE A 527 -12.96 -3.93 8.20
CA PHE A 527 -12.78 -3.75 6.77
C PHE A 527 -11.57 -4.48 6.23
N LYS A 528 -11.77 -5.11 5.07
CA LYS A 528 -10.68 -5.63 4.25
C LYS A 528 -10.03 -4.48 3.50
N LEU A 529 -8.71 -4.33 3.66
CA LEU A 529 -7.93 -3.35 2.93
C LEU A 529 -7.57 -3.90 1.54
N TYR A 530 -7.88 -3.15 0.48
CA TYR A 530 -7.39 -3.42 -0.87
C TYR A 530 -6.26 -2.43 -1.21
N LYS A 531 -5.40 -2.75 -2.18
CA LYS A 531 -4.29 -1.86 -2.56
C LYS A 531 -4.78 -0.53 -3.12
N ASN A 532 -5.85 -0.56 -3.91
CA ASN A 532 -6.48 0.66 -4.39
C ASN A 532 -7.38 1.26 -3.30
N GLU A 533 -7.03 2.46 -2.86
CA GLU A 533 -7.72 3.18 -1.79
C GLU A 533 -9.16 3.57 -2.15
N ASP A 534 -9.36 4.14 -3.34
CA ASP A 534 -10.69 4.58 -3.78
C ASP A 534 -11.65 3.38 -3.90
N VAL A 535 -11.14 2.28 -4.47
CA VAL A 535 -11.86 0.99 -4.55
C VAL A 535 -12.20 0.46 -3.16
N SER A 536 -11.29 0.63 -2.20
CA SER A 536 -11.52 0.19 -0.83
C SER A 536 -12.69 0.94 -0.20
N VAL A 537 -12.74 2.26 -0.34
CA VAL A 537 -13.86 3.07 0.16
C VAL A 537 -15.19 2.66 -0.49
N GLY A 538 -15.20 2.47 -1.82
CA GLY A 538 -16.38 1.97 -2.52
C GLY A 538 -16.84 0.60 -2.01
N ALA A 539 -15.91 -0.32 -1.76
CA ALA A 539 -16.21 -1.66 -1.26
C ALA A 539 -16.70 -1.66 0.20
N TRP A 540 -16.16 -0.81 1.07
CA TRP A 540 -16.57 -0.72 2.48
C TRP A 540 -17.98 -0.14 2.65
N LEU A 541 -18.34 0.76 1.75
CA LEU A 541 -19.63 1.41 1.71
C LEU A 541 -20.66 0.62 0.89
N ALA A 542 -20.22 -0.39 0.14
CA ALA A 542 -21.10 -1.23 -0.66
C ALA A 542 -22.08 -2.01 0.23
N GLY A 543 -23.37 -1.84 -0.03
CA GLY A 543 -24.45 -2.47 0.74
C GLY A 543 -25.15 -1.54 1.72
N LEU A 544 -24.66 -0.31 1.89
CA LEU A 544 -25.36 0.73 2.63
C LEU A 544 -26.36 1.48 1.73
N ASP A 545 -27.41 2.04 2.35
CA ASP A 545 -28.34 2.95 1.68
C ASP A 545 -27.69 4.34 1.48
N ILE A 546 -26.95 4.49 0.38
CA ILE A 546 -26.14 5.68 0.07
C ILE A 546 -26.75 6.47 -1.08
N LYS A 547 -26.76 7.79 -0.93
CA LYS A 547 -26.98 8.70 -2.05
C LYS A 547 -25.67 8.89 -2.79
N TYR A 548 -25.44 8.08 -3.80
CA TYR A 548 -24.37 8.32 -4.75
C TYR A 548 -24.73 9.51 -5.64
N ILE A 549 -23.78 10.42 -5.82
CA ILE A 549 -23.85 11.47 -6.85
C ILE A 549 -22.61 11.36 -7.71
N HIS A 550 -22.82 11.07 -8.99
CA HIS A 550 -21.80 11.20 -10.02
C HIS A 550 -21.84 12.62 -10.58
N ASP A 551 -20.71 13.32 -10.55
CA ASP A 551 -20.60 14.70 -10.98
C ASP A 551 -19.38 14.91 -11.90
N PRO A 552 -19.60 15.12 -13.20
CA PRO A 552 -18.53 15.37 -14.17
C PRO A 552 -17.65 16.58 -13.87
N ARG A 553 -18.10 17.50 -13.00
CA ARG A 553 -17.30 18.65 -12.57
C ARG A 553 -16.13 18.26 -11.66
N PHE A 554 -16.08 17.00 -11.23
CA PHE A 554 -14.92 16.42 -10.54
C PHE A 554 -13.95 15.90 -11.61
N ASP A 555 -13.00 16.74 -12.01
CA ASP A 555 -11.92 16.32 -12.89
C ASP A 555 -10.86 15.51 -12.12
N THR A 556 -11.24 14.34 -11.59
CA THR A 556 -10.46 13.55 -10.61
C THR A 556 -9.89 12.24 -11.13
N GLU A 557 -10.02 11.99 -12.44
CA GLU A 557 -9.38 10.84 -13.09
C GLU A 557 -7.84 10.97 -13.08
N TRP A 558 -7.15 9.87 -13.38
CA TRP A 558 -5.69 9.86 -13.54
C TRP A 558 -5.19 10.81 -14.64
N LYS A 559 -5.95 10.94 -15.74
CA LYS A 559 -5.70 11.90 -16.81
C LYS A 559 -6.81 12.94 -16.82
N SER A 560 -6.43 14.21 -16.64
CA SER A 560 -7.33 15.36 -16.72
C SER A 560 -8.08 15.39 -18.06
N ARG A 561 -9.32 15.90 -18.01
CA ARG A 561 -10.14 16.17 -19.20
C ARG A 561 -9.81 17.49 -19.89
N GLY A 562 -8.98 18.33 -19.28
CA GLY A 562 -8.60 19.64 -19.81
C GLY A 562 -8.84 20.73 -18.76
N CYS A 563 -9.43 21.84 -19.19
CA CYS A 563 -9.81 22.93 -18.31
C CYS A 563 -11.22 23.42 -18.67
N ASN A 564 -12.12 23.41 -17.69
CA ASN A 564 -13.48 23.90 -17.79
C ASN A 564 -13.83 24.75 -16.56
N ASN A 565 -14.50 25.89 -16.75
CA ASN A 565 -14.86 26.83 -15.67
C ASN A 565 -15.94 26.31 -14.73
N GLU A 566 -16.58 25.18 -15.03
CA GLU A 566 -17.53 24.51 -14.15
C GLU A 566 -16.86 23.49 -13.23
N TYR A 567 -15.60 23.12 -13.47
CA TYR A 567 -14.91 22.17 -12.60
C TYR A 567 -14.89 22.64 -11.16
N LEU A 568 -15.18 21.70 -10.25
CA LEU A 568 -15.17 21.89 -8.80
C LEU A 568 -13.84 21.44 -8.20
N ILE A 569 -13.32 20.33 -8.69
CA ILE A 569 -12.01 19.78 -8.36
C ILE A 569 -11.29 19.49 -9.67
N THR A 570 -10.03 19.87 -9.78
CA THR A 570 -9.19 19.52 -10.94
C THR A 570 -7.92 18.84 -10.52
N HIS A 571 -7.67 17.67 -11.08
CA HIS A 571 -6.53 16.81 -10.81
C HIS A 571 -5.98 16.28 -12.14
N LYS A 572 -4.66 16.19 -12.35
CA LYS A 572 -3.54 16.61 -11.50
C LYS A 572 -3.09 18.03 -11.84
N LYS A 573 -2.66 18.81 -10.85
CA LYS A 573 -2.12 20.17 -11.04
C LYS A 573 -0.77 20.32 -10.35
N SER A 574 0.23 20.78 -11.10
CA SER A 574 1.52 21.18 -10.52
C SER A 574 1.35 22.39 -9.60
N ALA A 575 2.38 22.70 -8.80
CA ALA A 575 2.42 23.93 -8.00
C ALA A 575 2.12 25.18 -8.84
N ALA A 576 2.82 25.33 -9.98
CA ALA A 576 2.62 26.44 -10.90
C ALA A 576 1.20 26.46 -11.52
N ASP A 577 0.63 25.29 -11.82
CA ASP A 577 -0.76 25.23 -12.29
C ASP A 577 -1.74 25.70 -11.21
N MET A 578 -1.54 25.30 -9.94
CA MET A 578 -2.40 25.73 -8.84
C MET A 578 -2.33 27.24 -8.62
N GLU A 579 -1.13 27.82 -8.66
CA GLU A 579 -0.93 29.27 -8.59
C GLU A 579 -1.62 29.99 -9.76
N LYS A 580 -1.50 29.46 -10.98
CA LYS A 580 -2.17 30.01 -12.16
C LYS A 580 -3.69 29.96 -12.01
N LEU A 581 -4.26 28.83 -11.63
CA LEU A 581 -5.70 28.66 -11.41
C LEU A 581 -6.22 29.59 -10.31
N TYR A 582 -5.46 29.74 -9.23
CA TYR A 582 -5.77 30.68 -8.16
C TYR A 582 -5.76 32.12 -8.65
N SER A 583 -4.70 32.54 -9.34
CA SER A 583 -4.56 33.86 -9.92
C SER A 583 -5.71 34.17 -10.88
N ASN A 584 -6.09 33.23 -11.74
CA ASN A 584 -7.24 33.38 -12.64
C ASN A 584 -8.54 33.61 -11.86
N LEU A 585 -8.81 32.84 -10.80
CA LEU A 585 -10.02 33.01 -10.00
C LEU A 585 -10.05 34.33 -9.24
N VAL A 586 -8.90 34.79 -8.75
CA VAL A 586 -8.79 36.08 -8.03
C VAL A 586 -8.96 37.26 -8.99
N ASN A 587 -8.24 37.24 -10.12
CA ASN A 587 -8.12 38.38 -11.03
C ASN A 587 -9.20 38.40 -12.11
N LEU A 588 -9.52 37.24 -12.69
CA LEU A 588 -10.41 37.11 -13.85
C LEU A 588 -11.79 36.53 -13.49
N ARG A 589 -11.97 36.02 -12.27
CA ARG A 589 -13.19 35.32 -11.80
C ARG A 589 -13.57 34.06 -12.59
N VAL A 590 -12.65 33.57 -13.40
CA VAL A 590 -12.76 32.30 -14.16
C VAL A 590 -11.66 31.35 -13.71
N LEU A 591 -11.88 30.05 -13.84
CA LEU A 591 -10.87 29.03 -13.50
C LEU A 591 -9.81 28.94 -14.62
N CYS A 592 -10.28 28.90 -15.86
CA CYS A 592 -9.49 28.72 -17.07
C CYS A 592 -9.43 30.06 -17.82
N ASP A 593 -8.22 30.49 -18.17
CA ASP A 593 -7.99 31.59 -19.11
C ASP A 593 -8.61 31.28 -20.48
N LYS A 594 -8.48 30.03 -20.91
CA LYS A 594 -9.14 29.45 -22.07
C LYS A 594 -9.58 28.03 -21.75
N GLU A 595 -10.86 27.74 -21.95
CA GLU A 595 -11.37 26.37 -21.82
C GLU A 595 -10.88 25.49 -22.97
N PHE A 596 -10.55 24.25 -22.65
CA PHE A 596 -10.18 23.26 -23.64
C PHE A 596 -10.47 21.86 -23.11
N ARG A 597 -10.73 20.94 -24.04
CA ARG A 597 -11.01 19.54 -23.74
C ARG A 597 -10.02 18.63 -24.43
N ILE A 598 -9.38 17.76 -23.66
CA ILE A 598 -8.45 16.72 -24.14
C ILE A 598 -9.21 15.42 -24.43
N ARG A 599 -10.27 15.13 -23.67
CA ARG A 599 -11.05 13.89 -23.76
C ARG A 599 -12.49 14.12 -23.29
N ASP A 600 -13.42 13.36 -23.85
CA ASP A 600 -14.83 13.44 -23.45
C ASP A 600 -15.07 12.88 -22.05
N SER A 601 -16.10 13.38 -21.38
CA SER A 601 -16.58 12.90 -20.08
C SER A 601 -17.73 11.90 -20.25
N TYR A 602 -18.32 11.43 -19.16
CA TYR A 602 -19.55 10.63 -19.19
C TYR A 602 -20.47 11.05 -18.06
N VAL A 603 -21.75 10.69 -18.17
CA VAL A 603 -22.71 10.71 -17.06
C VAL A 603 -22.97 9.26 -16.69
N TYR A 604 -22.91 8.95 -15.39
CA TYR A 604 -23.21 7.60 -14.91
C TYR A 604 -24.68 7.25 -15.16
N ASP A 605 -24.91 6.22 -15.97
CA ASP A 605 -26.22 5.64 -16.23
C ASP A 605 -26.61 4.70 -15.09
N TRP A 606 -27.61 5.13 -14.33
CA TRP A 606 -28.16 4.39 -13.19
C TRP A 606 -29.16 3.31 -13.58
N SER A 607 -29.62 3.30 -14.84
CA SER A 607 -30.57 2.30 -15.34
C SER A 607 -29.89 0.99 -15.79
N GLY A 608 -28.61 1.08 -16.15
CA GLY A 608 -27.80 -0.06 -16.58
C GLY A 608 -26.99 -0.69 -15.46
N LEU A 609 -26.35 -1.82 -15.78
CA LEU A 609 -25.37 -2.45 -14.89
C LEU A 609 -24.11 -1.57 -14.76
N PRO A 610 -23.34 -1.67 -13.65
CA PRO A 610 -22.08 -0.92 -13.50
C PRO A 610 -21.09 -1.08 -14.66
N SER A 611 -21.12 -2.22 -15.37
CA SER A 611 -20.29 -2.45 -16.56
C SER A 611 -20.62 -1.53 -17.74
N GLU A 612 -21.84 -1.00 -17.78
CA GLU A 612 -22.44 -0.23 -18.87
C GLU A 612 -22.78 1.21 -18.43
N CYS A 613 -22.44 1.59 -17.19
CA CYS A 613 -22.80 2.89 -16.63
C CYS A 613 -22.19 4.09 -17.36
N CYS A 614 -21.08 3.91 -18.05
CA CYS A 614 -20.09 4.97 -18.15
C CYS A 614 -19.56 5.09 -19.59
N HIS A 615 -20.49 5.31 -20.52
CA HIS A 615 -20.24 5.51 -21.94
C HIS A 615 -19.93 6.98 -22.24
N ARG A 616 -18.75 7.24 -22.84
CA ARG A 616 -18.35 8.58 -23.27
C ARG A 616 -18.96 8.85 -24.64
N LYS A 617 -19.69 9.95 -24.76
CA LYS A 617 -20.35 10.36 -26.01
C LYS A 617 -19.66 11.61 -26.57
N ASN A 618 -19.10 11.48 -27.77
CA ASN A 618 -18.45 12.59 -28.46
C ASN A 618 -19.46 13.72 -28.74
N GLY A 619 -19.00 14.97 -28.64
CA GLY A 619 -19.80 16.16 -28.98
C GLY A 619 -20.80 16.61 -27.90
N THR A 620 -20.76 16.02 -26.71
CA THR A 620 -21.51 16.52 -25.55
C THR A 620 -20.81 17.73 -24.93
N ASN A 621 -21.54 18.63 -24.27
CA ASN A 621 -20.97 19.77 -23.51
C ASN A 621 -20.74 19.42 -22.04
N ILE A 622 -20.62 18.13 -21.71
CA ILE A 622 -20.36 17.69 -20.35
C ILE A 622 -18.93 18.12 -19.99
N PRO A 623 -18.72 18.80 -18.85
CA PRO A 623 -17.41 19.16 -18.35
C PRO A 623 -16.43 17.99 -18.31
#